data_AF-A0A7C2UL84-F1
#
_entry.id   AF-A0A7C2UL84-F1
#
_cell.length_a   1.000
_cell.length_b   1.000
_cell.length_c   1.000
_cell.angle_alpha   90.00
_cell.angle_beta   90.00
_cell.angle_gamma   90.00
#
_symmetry.space_group_name_H-M   'P 1'
#
loop_
_entity.id
_entity.type
_entity.pdbx_description
1 polymer ?
#
loop_
_entity_poly.entity_id
_entity_poly.type
_entity_poly.pdbx_seq_one_letter_code
_entity_poly.pdbx_strand_id
1 'polypeptide(L)'
;MPAAQKGKPGPTTPPETVTVSPTGEPEIDGVLSGRMWASTTVSYSFPDSSADYGKGYSEASPRKFSPLNDAEQDAARSVLGLVESYTTLDLVEYTGTADGTAQIRIGATETGSAAAENRGT
;
A
#
# COMPACT_ATOMS: atom_id res chain seq x y z
N MET A 1 -6.55 39.65 8.74
CA MET A 1 -7.27 38.70 7.88
C MET A 1 -6.28 38.16 6.83
N PRO A 2 -5.57 37.05 7.04
CA PRO A 2 -4.77 36.44 5.97
C PRO A 2 -5.60 35.41 5.20
N ALA A 3 -5.35 35.35 3.90
CA ALA A 3 -6.13 34.71 2.87
C ALA A 3 -6.11 33.17 2.91
N ALA A 4 -7.25 32.57 2.53
CA ALA A 4 -7.39 31.14 2.29
C ALA A 4 -6.52 30.69 1.09
N GLN A 5 -5.54 29.83 1.34
CA GLN A 5 -4.87 29.08 0.26
C GLN A 5 -5.78 27.95 -0.20
N LYS A 6 -6.25 28.07 -1.44
CA LYS A 6 -7.04 27.07 -2.16
C LYS A 6 -6.13 25.86 -2.45
N GLY A 7 -6.24 24.82 -1.63
CA GLY A 7 -5.44 23.60 -1.73
C GLY A 7 -5.66 22.87 -3.05
N LYS A 8 -4.59 22.75 -3.84
CA LYS A 8 -4.50 21.93 -5.06
C LYS A 8 -4.50 20.46 -4.64
N PRO A 9 -5.43 19.60 -5.11
CA PRO A 9 -5.45 18.20 -4.69
C PRO A 9 -4.32 17.43 -5.40
N GLY A 10 -3.44 16.83 -4.59
CA GLY A 10 -2.47 15.81 -4.97
C GLY A 10 -1.24 15.80 -4.05
N PRO A 11 -0.53 14.67 -3.87
CA PRO A 11 -1.03 13.30 -3.64
C PRO A 11 -1.51 13.15 -2.18
N THR A 12 -2.23 12.07 -1.88
CA THR A 12 -2.82 11.73 -0.56
C THR A 12 -1.96 12.17 0.63
N THR A 13 -2.55 12.92 1.56
CA THR A 13 -1.96 13.23 2.87
C THR A 13 -1.40 11.94 3.47
N PRO A 14 -0.10 11.88 3.82
CA PRO A 14 0.48 10.72 4.50
C PRO A 14 -0.39 10.40 5.72
N PRO A 15 -0.67 9.12 6.00
CA PRO A 15 -1.42 8.78 7.20
C PRO A 15 -0.70 9.39 8.40
N GLU A 16 -1.46 10.04 9.27
CA GLU A 16 -0.92 10.62 10.49
C GLU A 16 -0.19 9.51 11.27
N THR A 17 1.00 9.82 11.79
CA THR A 17 1.81 8.86 12.53
C THR A 17 2.01 9.35 13.95
N VAL A 18 2.00 8.43 14.92
CA VAL A 18 2.36 8.71 16.31
C VAL A 18 3.62 7.96 16.71
N THR A 19 4.32 8.49 17.71
CA THR A 19 5.53 7.85 18.25
C THR A 19 5.17 6.75 19.23
N VAL A 20 5.80 5.59 19.09
CA VAL A 20 5.68 4.47 20.03
C VAL A 20 6.92 4.43 20.92
N SER A 21 6.73 4.60 22.23
CA SER A 21 7.81 4.51 23.20
C SER A 21 8.27 3.05 23.37
N PRO A 22 9.58 2.81 23.54
CA PRO A 22 10.10 1.49 23.88
C PRO A 22 9.47 0.98 25.18
N THR A 23 9.22 -0.32 25.23
CA THR A 23 8.67 -1.05 26.38
C THR A 23 9.76 -1.42 27.39
N GLY A 24 11.03 -1.48 26.96
CA GLY A 24 12.17 -1.93 27.74
C GLY A 24 12.63 -3.35 27.39
N GLU A 25 11.85 -4.11 26.62
CA GLU A 25 12.18 -5.46 26.16
C GLU A 25 12.79 -5.39 24.73
N PRO A 26 14.09 -5.70 24.56
CA PRO A 26 14.80 -5.48 23.29
C PRO A 26 14.18 -6.20 22.09
N GLU A 27 13.64 -7.40 22.29
CA GLU A 27 12.98 -8.21 21.26
C GLU A 27 11.69 -7.59 20.74
N ILE A 28 10.94 -6.89 21.61
CA ILE A 28 9.71 -6.18 21.27
C ILE A 28 10.07 -4.84 20.64
N ASP A 29 11.00 -4.12 21.26
CA ASP A 29 11.36 -2.76 20.86
C ASP A 29 12.09 -2.71 19.52
N GLY A 30 12.80 -3.78 19.15
CA GLY A 30 13.43 -3.92 17.84
C GLY A 30 12.44 -3.95 16.67
N VAL A 31 11.16 -4.28 16.93
CA VAL A 31 10.13 -4.40 15.89
C VAL A 31 9.00 -3.37 16.08
N LEU A 32 8.61 -3.06 17.31
CA LEU A 32 7.39 -2.30 17.63
C LEU A 32 7.62 -0.87 18.14
N SER A 33 8.87 -0.44 18.39
CA SER A 33 9.15 0.94 18.80
C SER A 33 9.31 1.89 17.59
N GLY A 34 9.19 3.19 17.84
CA GLY A 34 9.42 4.21 16.81
C GLY A 34 8.14 4.86 16.33
N ARG A 35 7.54 4.38 15.23
CA ARG A 35 6.36 5.02 14.62
C ARG A 35 5.30 4.00 14.25
N MET A 36 4.04 4.38 14.45
CA MET A 36 2.87 3.67 13.94
C MET A 36 1.89 4.65 13.27
N TRP A 37 0.94 4.13 12.50
CA TRP A 37 -0.22 4.92 12.08
C TRP A 37 -1.04 5.36 13.30
N ALA A 38 -1.51 6.60 13.28
CA ALA A 38 -2.37 7.15 14.33
C ALA A 38 -3.77 6.51 14.34
N SER A 39 -4.22 6.05 13.17
CA SER A 39 -5.49 5.34 12.97
C SER A 39 -5.27 3.83 13.01
N THR A 40 -6.20 3.10 13.62
CA THR A 40 -6.27 1.65 13.54
C THR A 40 -7.00 1.18 12.28
N THR A 41 -7.83 2.02 11.66
CA THR A 41 -8.38 1.75 10.32
C THR A 41 -7.38 2.18 9.26
N VAL A 42 -6.97 1.25 8.41
CA VAL A 42 -5.97 1.44 7.35
C VAL A 42 -6.53 0.86 6.06
N SER A 43 -6.58 1.64 4.99
CA SER A 43 -7.04 1.13 3.71
C SER A 43 -5.91 0.54 2.87
N TYR A 44 -6.24 -0.54 2.16
CA TYR A 44 -5.39 -1.17 1.16
C TYR A 44 -6.12 -1.25 -0.18
N SER A 45 -5.38 -1.49 -1.25
CA SER A 45 -5.95 -1.70 -2.58
C SER A 45 -5.04 -2.54 -3.45
N PHE A 46 -5.62 -3.06 -4.53
CA PHE A 46 -4.93 -3.64 -5.66
C PHE A 46 -5.13 -2.71 -6.86
N PRO A 47 -4.18 -1.77 -7.11
CA PRO A 47 -4.30 -0.85 -8.23
C PRO A 47 -4.51 -1.57 -9.56
N ASP A 48 -5.37 -1.02 -10.40
CA ASP A 48 -5.54 -1.50 -11.78
C ASP A 48 -4.65 -0.75 -12.79
N SER A 49 -4.06 0.37 -12.36
CA SER A 49 -3.26 1.24 -13.21
C SER A 49 -1.99 1.75 -12.54
N SER A 50 -0.95 1.89 -13.36
CA SER A 50 0.28 2.60 -12.96
C SER A 50 0.03 4.03 -12.46
N ALA A 51 -1.05 4.67 -12.90
CA ALA A 51 -1.38 6.05 -12.53
C ALA A 51 -1.76 6.19 -11.04
N ASP A 52 -2.24 5.11 -10.42
CA ASP A 52 -2.76 5.09 -9.05
C ASP A 52 -1.68 5.28 -7.98
N TYR A 53 -0.42 5.03 -8.34
CA TYR A 53 0.74 5.33 -7.50
C TYR A 53 1.14 6.81 -7.56
N GLY A 54 0.74 7.53 -8.60
CA GLY A 54 1.13 8.92 -8.82
C GLY A 54 2.63 9.09 -9.13
N LYS A 55 3.14 10.31 -8.91
CA LYS A 55 4.54 10.64 -9.22
C LYS A 55 5.47 10.21 -8.10
N GLY A 56 6.62 9.62 -8.46
CA GLY A 56 7.68 9.25 -7.50
C GLY A 56 7.92 7.75 -7.38
N TYR A 57 7.03 6.91 -7.92
CA TYR A 57 7.18 5.47 -7.96
C TYR A 57 7.72 5.02 -9.32
N SER A 58 9.05 4.94 -9.47
CA SER A 58 9.70 4.55 -10.74
C SER A 58 9.36 3.13 -11.19
N GLU A 59 9.11 2.25 -10.22
CA GLU A 59 8.73 0.87 -10.47
C GLU A 59 7.27 0.71 -10.90
N ALA A 60 6.40 1.65 -10.51
CA ALA A 60 5.04 1.77 -11.01
C ALA A 60 4.96 2.54 -12.34
N SER A 61 6.00 2.46 -13.18
CA SER A 61 5.90 3.04 -14.53
C SER A 61 4.92 2.22 -15.39
N PRO A 62 4.19 2.84 -16.34
CA PRO A 62 3.26 2.11 -17.21
C PRO A 62 3.89 0.95 -18.01
N ARG A 63 5.21 0.90 -18.12
CA ARG A 63 5.96 -0.15 -18.85
C ARG A 63 6.37 -1.33 -17.97
N LYS A 64 6.25 -1.21 -16.66
CA LYS A 64 6.70 -2.20 -15.67
C LYS A 64 5.58 -2.66 -14.78
N PHE A 65 4.58 -1.81 -14.53
CA PHE A 65 3.46 -2.14 -13.67
C PHE A 65 2.63 -3.27 -14.27
N SER A 66 2.28 -4.23 -13.42
CA SER A 66 1.33 -5.28 -13.74
C SER A 66 0.34 -5.41 -12.57
N PRO A 67 -0.98 -5.31 -12.82
CA PRO A 67 -1.98 -5.51 -11.78
C PRO A 67 -1.95 -6.97 -11.30
N LEU A 68 -2.22 -7.19 -10.01
CA LEU A 68 -2.31 -8.54 -9.47
C LEU A 68 -3.52 -9.27 -10.06
N ASN A 69 -3.35 -10.55 -10.41
CA ASN A 69 -4.46 -11.39 -10.80
C ASN A 69 -5.30 -11.83 -9.59
N ASP A 70 -6.49 -12.40 -9.84
CA ASP A 70 -7.44 -12.78 -8.78
C ASP A 70 -6.82 -13.69 -7.70
N ALA A 71 -5.99 -14.67 -8.09
CA ALA A 71 -5.36 -15.58 -7.14
C ALA A 71 -4.32 -14.88 -6.26
N GLU A 72 -3.56 -13.93 -6.81
CA GLU A 72 -2.61 -13.11 -6.06
C GLU A 72 -3.33 -12.15 -5.12
N GLN A 73 -4.44 -11.54 -5.55
CA GLN A 73 -5.26 -10.70 -4.69
C GLN A 73 -5.87 -11.50 -3.54
N ASP A 74 -6.39 -12.70 -3.79
CA ASP A 74 -6.96 -13.56 -2.74
C ASP A 74 -5.91 -14.02 -1.72
N ALA A 75 -4.69 -14.31 -2.20
CA ALA A 75 -3.57 -14.60 -1.31
C ALA A 75 -3.20 -13.38 -0.44
N ALA A 76 -3.15 -12.19 -1.03
CA ALA A 76 -2.88 -10.96 -0.30
C ALA A 76 -3.99 -10.64 0.73
N ARG A 77 -5.27 -10.77 0.37
CA ARG A 77 -6.41 -10.65 1.30
C ARG A 77 -6.28 -11.61 2.47
N SER A 78 -5.88 -12.86 2.21
CA SER A 78 -5.67 -13.86 3.25
C SER A 78 -4.56 -13.47 4.24
N VAL A 79 -3.43 -12.94 3.73
CA VAL A 79 -2.34 -12.45 4.57
C VAL A 79 -2.75 -11.23 5.39
N LEU A 80 -3.50 -10.29 4.80
CA LEU A 80 -4.01 -9.12 5.51
C LEU A 80 -4.99 -9.54 6.62
N GLY A 81 -5.85 -10.53 6.37
CA GLY A 81 -6.73 -11.09 7.39
C GLY A 81 -5.98 -11.76 8.55
N LEU A 82 -4.82 -12.38 8.29
CA LEU A 82 -3.94 -12.86 9.37
C LEU A 82 -3.39 -11.69 10.20
N VAL A 83 -2.96 -10.60 9.58
CA VAL A 83 -2.48 -9.40 10.29
C VAL A 83 -3.58 -8.81 11.18
N GLU A 84 -4.81 -8.68 10.67
CA GLU A 84 -5.95 -8.25 11.49
C GLU A 84 -6.17 -9.19 12.69
N SER A 85 -6.03 -10.50 12.51
CA SER A 85 -6.24 -11.47 13.60
C SER A 85 -5.25 -11.35 14.76
N TYR A 86 -4.05 -10.79 14.52
CA TYR A 86 -3.01 -10.60 15.53
C TYR A 86 -2.91 -9.17 16.05
N THR A 87 -3.66 -8.23 15.47
CA THR A 87 -3.55 -6.81 15.77
C THR A 87 -4.92 -6.21 16.08
N THR A 88 -4.95 -4.91 16.32
CA THR A 88 -6.20 -4.14 16.44
C THR A 88 -6.49 -3.34 15.17
N LEU A 89 -5.82 -3.67 14.06
CA LEU A 89 -6.03 -3.00 12.79
C LEU A 89 -7.36 -3.45 12.17
N ASP A 90 -8.00 -2.50 11.49
CA ASP A 90 -9.18 -2.68 10.65
C ASP A 90 -8.75 -2.35 9.21
N LEU A 91 -8.58 -3.38 8.38
CA LEU A 91 -8.04 -3.27 7.03
C LEU A 91 -9.17 -3.21 6.01
N VAL A 92 -9.29 -2.06 5.36
CA VAL A 92 -10.41 -1.79 4.43
C VAL A 92 -9.92 -1.78 2.99
N GLU A 93 -10.47 -2.67 2.16
CA GLU A 93 -10.15 -2.68 0.73
C GLU A 93 -10.84 -1.53 0.00
N TYR A 94 -10.06 -0.69 -0.67
CA TYR A 94 -10.54 0.30 -1.62
C TYR A 94 -10.48 -0.27 -3.04
N THR A 95 -11.54 -0.09 -3.80
CA THR A 95 -11.71 -0.61 -5.16
C THR A 95 -12.19 0.47 -6.13
N GLY A 96 -12.14 0.18 -7.43
CA GLY A 96 -12.53 1.12 -8.48
C GLY A 96 -11.74 2.42 -8.36
N THR A 97 -12.38 3.57 -8.55
CA THR A 97 -11.70 4.88 -8.56
C THR A 97 -11.05 5.29 -7.23
N ALA A 98 -11.24 4.53 -6.15
CA ALA A 98 -10.68 4.82 -4.84
C ALA A 98 -9.35 4.09 -4.58
N ASP A 99 -8.98 3.10 -5.39
CA ASP A 99 -7.77 2.29 -5.21
C ASP A 99 -6.48 3.14 -5.16
N GLY A 100 -6.35 4.14 -6.04
CA GLY A 100 -5.26 5.09 -6.06
C GLY A 100 -5.20 6.03 -4.85
N THR A 101 -6.13 5.95 -3.91
CA THR A 101 -6.11 6.73 -2.65
C THR A 101 -5.83 5.91 -1.40
N ALA A 102 -5.66 4.58 -1.52
CA ALA A 102 -5.41 3.73 -0.37
C ALA A 102 -4.03 4.01 0.30
N GLN A 103 -3.91 3.77 1.61
CA GLN A 103 -2.62 3.91 2.28
C GLN A 103 -1.63 2.84 1.82
N ILE A 104 -2.09 1.59 1.69
CA ILE A 104 -1.31 0.47 1.17
C ILE A 104 -1.78 0.18 -0.26
N ARG A 105 -0.83 0.07 -1.21
CA ARG A 105 -1.13 -0.25 -2.61
C ARG A 105 -0.23 -1.39 -3.06
N ILE A 106 -0.84 -2.53 -3.41
CA ILE A 106 -0.11 -3.77 -3.71
C ILE A 106 -0.25 -4.07 -5.20
N GLY A 107 0.88 -4.12 -5.90
CA GLY A 107 0.95 -4.39 -7.33
C GLY A 107 2.24 -5.11 -7.67
N ALA A 108 2.28 -5.74 -8.85
CA ALA A 108 3.47 -6.41 -9.33
C ALA A 108 4.26 -5.50 -10.28
N THR A 109 5.54 -5.83 -10.43
CA THR A 109 6.35 -5.29 -11.51
C THR A 109 6.92 -6.40 -12.36
N GLU A 110 6.84 -6.22 -13.67
CA GLU A 110 7.54 -7.08 -14.62
C GLU A 110 9.01 -6.70 -14.60
N THR A 111 9.80 -7.41 -13.80
CA THR A 111 11.24 -7.52 -14.03
C THR A 111 11.40 -8.46 -15.23
N GLY A 112 11.80 -7.92 -16.38
CA GLY A 112 11.78 -8.65 -17.65
C GLY A 112 12.33 -10.08 -17.56
N SER A 113 11.42 -11.06 -17.68
CA SER A 113 11.60 -12.39 -18.29
C SER A 113 10.24 -13.09 -18.40
N ALA A 114 9.27 -12.43 -19.04
CA ALA A 114 8.07 -13.08 -19.60
C ALA A 114 7.93 -12.85 -21.12
N ALA A 115 8.91 -12.18 -21.75
CA ALA A 115 8.99 -12.03 -23.20
C ALA A 115 9.89 -13.09 -23.88
N ALA A 116 10.42 -14.08 -23.15
CA ALA A 116 11.45 -15.00 -23.68
C ALA A 116 11.34 -16.47 -23.25
N GLU A 117 10.15 -17.00 -22.93
CA GLU A 117 9.97 -18.46 -22.86
C GLU A 117 8.86 -18.92 -23.80
N ASN A 118 9.24 -19.00 -25.07
CA ASN A 118 8.86 -20.05 -26.01
C ASN A 118 7.78 -21.02 -25.49
N ARG A 119 6.50 -20.69 -25.67
CA ARG A 119 5.44 -21.70 -25.64
C ARG A 119 5.58 -22.54 -26.91
N GLY A 120 6.42 -23.57 -26.80
CA GLY A 120 6.67 -24.54 -27.84
C GLY A 120 5.36 -25.15 -28.34
N THR A 121 5.21 -25.14 -29.66
CA THR A 121 4.38 -26.06 -30.44
C THR A 121 4.92 -27.47 -30.34
#